data_AF-A0A848JX03-F1
#
_entry.id   AF-A0A848JX03-F1
#
_cell.length_a   1.000
_cell.length_b   1.000
_cell.length_c   1.000
_cell.angle_alpha   90.00
_cell.angle_beta   90.00
_cell.angle_gamma   90.00
#
_symmetry.space_group_name_H-M   'P 1'
#
loop_
_entity.id
_entity.type
_entity.pdbx_description
1 polymer ?
#
loop_
_entity_poly.entity_id
_entity_poly.type
_entity_poly.pdbx_seq_one_letter_code
_entity_poly.pdbx_strand_id
1 'polypeptide(L)'
;MASPTVTYPFVRRVPHRLLGDMLRMTLSEALHYDLTLEEGRTLSRAFTAVAHDYRRTDVLYLSPIGMDGDFSAAVHAEGVDVDTSGTPHRLDWDDVRELAERLAVE
;
A
#
# COMPACT_ATOMS: atom_id res chain seq x y z
N MET A 1 -24.81 17.52 -3.08
CA MET A 1 -24.12 16.82 -1.97
C MET A 1 -22.65 16.79 -2.31
N ALA A 2 -21.79 17.45 -1.55
CA ALA A 2 -20.35 17.30 -1.74
C ALA A 2 -20.00 15.85 -1.38
N SER A 3 -19.34 15.13 -2.29
CA SER A 3 -18.75 13.83 -1.95
C SER A 3 -17.83 14.01 -0.75
N PRO A 4 -17.80 13.08 0.23
CA PRO A 4 -16.85 13.17 1.32
C PRO A 4 -15.44 13.28 0.74
N THR A 5 -14.66 14.24 1.20
CA THR A 5 -13.24 14.35 0.84
C THR A 5 -12.55 13.11 1.38
N VAL A 6 -12.23 12.17 0.49
CA VAL A 6 -11.49 10.98 0.83
C VAL A 6 -10.04 11.40 1.00
N THR A 7 -9.51 11.24 2.20
CA THR A 7 -8.08 11.42 2.48
C THR A 7 -7.35 10.12 2.11
N TYR A 8 -6.28 10.26 1.36
CA TYR A 8 -5.36 9.18 1.04
C TYR A 8 -4.08 9.36 1.86
N PRO A 9 -3.35 8.27 2.17
CA PRO A 9 -3.71 6.87 1.89
C PRO A 9 -4.80 6.32 2.82
N PHE A 10 -5.55 5.31 2.38
CA PHE A 10 -6.45 4.57 3.28
C PHE A 10 -6.54 3.08 2.92
N VAL A 11 -6.95 2.28 3.90
CA VAL A 11 -7.16 0.83 3.77
C VAL A 11 -8.56 0.50 4.27
N ARG A 12 -9.23 -0.46 3.63
CA ARG A 12 -10.53 -0.98 4.10
C ARG A 12 -10.69 -2.46 3.72
N ARG A 13 -11.51 -3.18 4.48
CA ARG A 13 -11.94 -4.53 4.08
C ARG A 13 -12.84 -4.52 2.84
N VAL A 14 -12.67 -5.52 1.99
CA VAL A 14 -13.52 -5.82 0.82
C VAL A 14 -13.77 -7.32 0.72
N PRO A 15 -14.99 -7.76 0.38
CA PRO A 15 -15.26 -9.18 0.14
C PRO A 15 -14.80 -9.57 -1.27
N HIS A 16 -14.13 -10.72 -1.39
CA HIS A 16 -13.81 -11.36 -2.65
C HIS A 16 -14.42 -12.76 -2.75
N ARG A 17 -15.00 -13.11 -3.91
CA ARG A 17 -15.80 -14.32 -4.07
C ARG A 17 -15.03 -15.62 -3.78
N LEU A 18 -13.76 -15.68 -4.19
CA LEU A 18 -12.94 -16.91 -4.07
C LEU A 18 -11.93 -16.85 -2.92
N LEU A 19 -11.48 -15.65 -2.56
CA LEU A 19 -10.37 -15.45 -1.61
C LEU A 19 -10.87 -15.03 -0.22
N GLY A 20 -12.17 -14.80 -0.05
CA GLY A 20 -12.75 -14.32 1.19
C GLY A 20 -12.49 -12.84 1.43
N ASP A 21 -12.34 -12.46 2.70
CA ASP A 21 -12.04 -11.08 3.08
C ASP A 21 -10.64 -10.67 2.62
N MET A 22 -10.56 -9.49 2.02
CA MET A 22 -9.36 -8.86 1.51
C MET A 22 -9.27 -7.41 2.00
N LEU A 23 -8.10 -6.80 1.86
CA LEU A 23 -7.86 -5.38 2.10
C LEU A 23 -7.71 -4.65 0.77
N ARG A 24 -8.47 -3.57 0.58
CA ARG A 24 -8.20 -2.61 -0.47
C ARG A 24 -7.37 -1.47 0.08
N MET A 25 -6.10 -1.42 -0.29
CA MET A 25 -5.21 -0.28 -0.05
C MET A 25 -5.38 0.71 -1.21
N THR A 26 -5.76 1.94 -0.91
CA THR A 26 -5.97 2.99 -1.92
C THR A 26 -5.04 4.16 -1.65
N LEU A 27 -4.23 4.52 -2.65
CA LEU A 27 -3.20 5.56 -2.55
C LEU A 27 -3.62 6.84 -3.28
N SER A 28 -4.50 6.73 -4.28
CA SER A 28 -5.15 7.85 -4.94
C SER A 28 -6.48 7.41 -5.55
N GLU A 29 -7.20 8.32 -6.19
CA GLU A 29 -8.44 7.98 -6.92
C GLU A 29 -8.25 6.89 -7.98
N ALA A 30 -7.06 6.81 -8.58
CA ALA A 30 -6.76 5.88 -9.67
C ALA A 30 -5.91 4.67 -9.25
N LEU A 31 -5.30 4.70 -8.05
CA LEU A 31 -4.32 3.70 -7.62
C LEU A 31 -4.81 2.93 -6.39
N HIS A 32 -5.08 1.64 -6.58
CA HIS A 32 -5.46 0.73 -5.50
C HIS A 32 -4.88 -0.67 -5.71
N TYR A 33 -4.72 -1.37 -4.60
CA TYR A 33 -4.26 -2.76 -4.52
C TYR A 33 -5.22 -3.56 -3.66
N ASP A 34 -5.72 -4.68 -4.19
CA ASP A 34 -6.49 -5.65 -3.42
C ASP A 34 -5.55 -6.75 -2.93
N LEU A 35 -5.36 -6.78 -1.62
CA LEU A 35 -4.44 -7.66 -0.91
C LEU A 35 -5.24 -8.69 -0.11
N THR A 36 -4.80 -9.93 -0.06
CA THR A 36 -5.23 -10.85 1.00
C THR A 36 -4.83 -10.28 2.37
N LEU A 37 -5.46 -10.77 3.44
CA LEU A 37 -5.09 -10.36 4.81
C LEU A 37 -3.61 -10.68 5.13
N GLU A 38 -3.07 -11.76 4.56
CA GLU A 38 -1.67 -12.14 4.75
C GLU A 38 -0.72 -11.22 3.97
N GLU A 39 -1.06 -10.87 2.73
CA GLU A 39 -0.31 -9.89 1.93
C GLU A 39 -0.32 -8.51 2.57
N GLY A 40 -1.47 -8.06 3.09
CA GLY A 40 -1.57 -6.80 3.84
C GLY A 40 -0.64 -6.78 5.05
N ARG A 41 -0.64 -7.83 5.87
CA ARG A 41 0.29 -7.98 7.01
C ARG A 41 1.76 -8.04 6.58
N THR A 42 2.04 -8.64 5.42
CA THR A 42 3.40 -8.72 4.88
C THR A 42 3.89 -7.33 4.46
N LEU A 43 3.06 -6.58 3.73
CA LEU A 43 3.37 -5.22 3.31
C LEU A 43 3.48 -4.26 4.51
N SER A 44 2.62 -4.42 5.53
CA SER A 44 2.71 -3.70 6.81
C SER A 44 4.08 -3.86 7.47
N ARG A 45 4.57 -5.10 7.60
CA ARG A 45 5.89 -5.36 8.16
C ARG A 45 7.01 -4.77 7.31
N ALA A 46 6.87 -4.84 5.99
CA ALA A 46 7.85 -4.27 5.06
C ALA A 46 7.93 -2.75 5.20
N PHE A 47 6.79 -2.05 5.21
CA PHE A 47 6.75 -0.60 5.44
C PHE A 47 7.30 -0.22 6.81
N THR A 48 6.97 -0.96 7.86
CA THR A 48 7.52 -0.74 9.21
C THR A 48 9.05 -0.84 9.21
N ALA A 49 9.60 -1.87 8.58
CA ALA A 49 11.05 -2.10 8.52
C ALA A 49 11.75 -1.00 7.71
N VAL A 50 11.20 -0.63 6.55
CA VAL A 50 11.78 0.41 5.69
C VAL A 50 11.68 1.79 6.32
N ALA A 51 10.56 2.13 6.98
CA ALA A 51 10.43 3.39 7.70
C ALA A 51 11.40 3.50 8.90
N HIS A 52 11.82 2.36 9.46
CA HIS A 52 12.81 2.32 10.54
C HIS A 52 14.26 2.52 10.02
N ASP A 53 14.65 1.85 8.93
CA ASP A 53 15.98 2.00 8.31
C ASP A 53 15.93 1.88 6.78
N TYR A 54 15.54 2.96 6.11
CA TYR A 54 15.33 2.99 4.67
C TYR A 54 16.60 2.71 3.85
N ARG A 55 17.78 2.95 4.41
CA ARG A 55 19.06 2.84 3.68
C ARG A 55 19.45 1.40 3.34
N ARG A 56 18.75 0.43 3.92
CA ARG A 56 19.00 -1.01 3.71
C ARG A 56 18.11 -1.62 2.64
N THR A 57 17.22 -0.84 2.03
CA THR A 57 16.25 -1.34 1.07
C THR A 57 16.16 -0.36 -0.07
N ASP A 58 16.38 -0.85 -1.28
CA ASP A 58 16.25 -0.03 -2.48
C ASP A 58 14.82 -0.14 -3.06
N VAL A 59 14.19 -1.32 -2.93
CA VAL A 59 12.90 -1.64 -3.54
C VAL A 59 12.05 -2.51 -2.62
N LEU A 60 10.75 -2.21 -2.56
CA LEU A 60 9.70 -3.10 -2.06
C LEU A 60 8.95 -3.70 -3.25
N TYR A 61 8.78 -5.02 -3.24
CA TYR A 61 8.05 -5.73 -4.29
C TYR A 61 7.06 -6.73 -3.70
N LEU A 62 5.86 -6.79 -4.27
CA LEU A 62 4.86 -7.79 -3.97
C LEU A 62 4.04 -8.03 -5.24
N SER A 63 3.76 -9.29 -5.58
CA SER A 63 2.83 -9.65 -6.65
C SER A 63 1.56 -10.18 -5.99
N PRO A 64 0.52 -9.34 -5.77
CA PRO A 64 -0.63 -9.75 -5.00
C PRO A 64 -1.53 -10.67 -5.82
N ILE A 65 -1.99 -11.77 -5.21
CA ILE A 65 -2.78 -12.78 -5.92
C ILE A 65 -4.19 -12.30 -6.30
N GLY A 66 -4.65 -11.23 -5.66
CA GLY A 66 -5.99 -10.69 -5.83
C GLY A 66 -6.16 -9.73 -7.01
N MET A 67 -5.10 -9.45 -7.76
CA MET A 67 -5.11 -8.45 -8.81
C MET A 67 -4.23 -8.81 -10.00
N ASP A 68 -4.63 -8.31 -11.17
CA ASP A 68 -3.80 -8.37 -12.38
C ASP A 68 -2.81 -7.21 -12.37
N GLY A 69 -1.76 -7.33 -11.56
CA GLY A 69 -0.68 -6.35 -11.43
C GLY A 69 0.26 -6.65 -10.27
N ASP A 70 1.40 -5.97 -10.21
CA ASP A 70 2.30 -6.00 -9.07
C ASP A 70 2.32 -4.66 -8.33
N PHE A 71 2.72 -4.74 -7.06
CA PHE A 71 3.14 -3.60 -6.27
C PHE A 71 4.67 -3.56 -6.32
N SER A 72 5.21 -2.44 -6.79
CA SER A 72 6.62 -2.13 -6.74
C SER A 72 6.78 -0.73 -6.20
N ALA A 73 7.73 -0.51 -5.30
CA ALA A 73 8.04 0.82 -4.81
C ALA A 73 9.54 1.01 -4.63
N ALA A 74 10.07 2.10 -5.18
CA ALA A 74 11.45 2.52 -4.93
C ALA A 74 11.54 3.26 -3.61
N VAL A 75 12.58 2.99 -2.83
CA VAL A 75 12.80 3.56 -1.50
C VAL A 75 13.82 4.69 -1.60
N HIS A 76 13.47 5.84 -1.02
CA HIS A 76 14.27 7.06 -1.06
C HIS A 76 14.41 7.68 0.33
N ALA A 77 15.21 8.73 0.48
CA ALA A 77 15.40 9.37 1.78
C ALA A 77 14.13 10.09 2.28
N GLU A 78 13.25 10.48 1.36
CA GLU A 78 12.03 11.24 1.65
C GLU A 78 10.77 10.36 1.73
N GLY A 79 10.86 9.05 1.45
CA GLY A 79 9.72 8.15 1.44
C GLY A 79 9.85 7.04 0.41
N VAL A 80 8.71 6.63 -0.18
CA VAL A 80 8.66 5.62 -1.24
C VAL A 80 7.93 6.13 -2.47
N ASP A 81 8.43 5.76 -3.65
CA ASP A 81 7.76 6.00 -4.92
C ASP A 81 7.13 4.71 -5.40
N VAL A 82 5.79 4.62 -5.32
CA VAL A 82 5.04 3.47 -5.84
C VAL A 82 4.98 3.57 -7.35
N ASP A 83 5.45 2.51 -8.02
CA ASP A 83 5.49 2.44 -9.47
C ASP A 83 4.06 2.37 -10.04
N THR A 84 3.84 3.13 -11.11
CA THR A 84 2.57 3.16 -11.84
C THR A 84 2.85 3.16 -13.33
N SER A 85 1.85 2.88 -14.15
CA SER A 85 1.99 2.98 -15.61
C SER A 85 2.28 4.39 -16.13
N GLY A 86 2.32 5.41 -15.25
CA GLY A 86 2.60 6.79 -15.57
C GLY A 86 3.63 7.41 -14.61
N THR A 87 3.23 8.47 -13.90
CA THR A 87 4.10 9.11 -12.91
C THR A 87 4.08 8.31 -11.62
N PRO A 88 5.24 8.00 -11.01
CA PRO A 88 5.28 7.33 -9.72
C PRO A 88 4.45 8.10 -8.67
N HIS A 89 3.77 7.36 -7.81
CA HIS A 89 3.01 7.93 -6.72
C HIS A 89 3.89 7.99 -5.47
N ARG A 90 4.34 9.19 -5.12
CA ARG A 90 5.16 9.44 -3.93
C ARG A 90 4.29 9.35 -2.68
N LEU A 91 4.75 8.54 -1.73
CA LEU A 91 4.29 8.50 -0.36
C LEU A 91 5.44 9.01 0.52
N ASP A 92 5.16 9.97 1.40
CA ASP A 92 6.14 10.38 2.39
C ASP A 92 6.22 9.38 3.55
N TRP A 93 7.13 9.60 4.49
CA TRP A 93 7.29 8.68 5.61
C TRP A 93 6.09 8.63 6.57
N ASP A 94 5.27 9.68 6.64
CA ASP A 94 4.08 9.68 7.47
C ASP A 94 2.98 8.85 6.80
N ASP A 95 2.81 8.98 5.48
CA ASP A 95 1.93 8.13 4.66
C ASP A 95 2.32 6.64 4.80
N VAL A 96 3.61 6.33 4.72
CA VAL A 96 4.13 4.95 4.82
C VAL A 96 3.86 4.35 6.20
N ARG A 97 4.03 5.12 7.28
CA ARG A 97 3.71 4.66 8.64
C ARG A 97 2.21 4.46 8.83
N GLU A 98 1.40 5.39 8.34
CA GLU A 98 -0.06 5.27 8.39
C GLU A 98 -0.53 4.00 7.65
N LEU A 99 0.00 3.73 6.46
CA LEU A 99 -0.28 2.50 5.73
C LEU A 99 0.14 1.26 6.51
N ALA A 100 1.34 1.26 7.11
CA ALA A 100 1.83 0.15 7.89
C ALA A 100 0.89 -0.20 9.05
N GLU A 101 0.39 0.80 9.77
CA GLU A 101 -0.54 0.64 10.88
C GLU A 101 -1.90 0.12 10.38
N ARG A 102 -2.49 0.77 9.37
CA ARG A 102 -3.81 0.38 8.84
C ARG A 102 -3.80 -1.05 8.27
N LEU A 103 -2.75 -1.43 7.54
CA LEU A 103 -2.59 -2.78 6.99
C LEU A 103 -2.43 -3.86 8.07
N ALA A 104 -2.03 -3.50 9.29
CA ALA A 104 -1.89 -4.45 10.41
C ALA A 104 -3.22 -4.69 11.15
N VAL A 105 -4.11 -3.69 11.19
CA VAL A 105 -5.28 -3.66 12.06
C VAL A 105 -6.59 -3.94 11.33
N GLU A 106 -6.74 -3.47 10.09
CA GLU A 106 -7.92 -3.74 9.25
C GLU A 106 -8.06 -5.24 8.97
#